data_AF-A0A8K0XSA6-F1
#
_entry.id   AF-A0A8K0XSA6-F1
#
_cell.length_a   1.000
_cell.length_b   1.000
_cell.length_c   1.000
_cell.angle_alpha   90.00
_cell.angle_beta   90.00
_cell.angle_gamma   90.00
#
_symmetry.space_group_name_H-M   'P 1'
#
loop_
_entity.id
_entity.type
_entity.pdbx_description
1 polymer ?
#
loop_
_entity_poly.entity_id
_entity_poly.type
_entity_poly.pdbx_seq_one_letter_code
_entity_poly.pdbx_strand_id
1 'polypeptide(L)'
;MIHIGLTDMSRVVCRLFLRSRKAMPVSGRGYGVPAGMNAKPITPAPPKSPPPIIFLVALAKYGSVKREARKRASEAWLTMSAEEKQPLSERYAAQRKRYSQEIKEYRAAHGLPAPTVQPPRASTRYSKEQSGLQRKKWSLLTEEEKQPYRDAYNRDMELYKIRELERKYSLKPGTLDLHGAQFNYKELRDKALRISRSLKAVSLAEEQRPPRRPLTTFFRFQLSNGLSATEASQRWKTMSEEEKKECVSA
;
A
#
# COMPACT_ATOMS: atom_id res chain seq x y z
N MET A 1 -56.45 -3.51 46.38
CA MET A 1 -55.17 -3.61 47.12
C MET A 1 -54.49 -4.90 46.72
N ILE A 2 -53.32 -4.83 46.10
CA ILE A 2 -52.17 -5.77 46.18
C ILE A 2 -51.09 -5.12 45.29
N HIS A 3 -50.09 -4.52 45.91
CA HIS A 3 -48.87 -4.06 45.27
C HIS A 3 -47.83 -5.17 45.45
N ILE A 4 -47.32 -5.74 44.37
CA ILE A 4 -46.16 -6.63 44.40
C ILE A 4 -44.96 -5.82 43.91
N GLY A 5 -44.09 -5.46 44.84
CA GLY A 5 -42.81 -4.83 44.56
C GLY A 5 -41.80 -5.88 44.10
N LEU A 6 -41.23 -5.70 42.90
CA LEU A 6 -40.03 -6.40 42.47
C LEU A 6 -38.81 -5.69 43.06
N THR A 7 -38.26 -6.27 44.12
CA THR A 7 -36.97 -5.85 44.68
C THR A 7 -35.80 -6.40 43.88
N ASP A 8 -34.90 -5.46 43.60
CA ASP A 8 -33.57 -5.54 43.02
C ASP A 8 -32.66 -6.57 43.73
N MET A 9 -32.24 -7.60 42.99
CA MET A 9 -31.28 -8.63 43.43
C MET A 9 -30.11 -8.74 42.45
N SER A 10 -29.53 -7.60 42.04
CA SER A 10 -28.43 -7.58 41.06
C SER A 10 -27.17 -6.84 41.50
N ARG A 11 -26.84 -6.88 42.80
CA ARG A 11 -25.62 -6.22 43.34
C ARG A 11 -24.85 -7.02 44.40
N VAL A 12 -24.56 -8.30 44.19
CA VAL A 12 -23.59 -9.01 45.07
C VAL A 12 -22.74 -10.04 44.30
N VAL A 13 -22.03 -9.68 43.23
CA VAL A 13 -20.85 -10.44 42.79
C VAL A 13 -19.89 -9.53 42.01
N CYS A 14 -19.13 -8.64 42.66
CA CYS A 14 -17.94 -8.01 42.04
C CYS A 14 -16.98 -7.35 43.05
N ARG A 15 -16.82 -7.94 44.23
CA ARG A 15 -15.71 -7.61 45.14
C ARG A 15 -15.03 -8.91 45.53
N LEU A 16 -13.87 -9.14 44.93
CA LEU A 16 -12.69 -9.82 45.50
C LEU A 16 -11.78 -10.28 44.35
N PHE A 17 -11.07 -9.35 43.72
CA PHE A 17 -9.81 -9.67 43.04
C PHE A 17 -8.86 -8.46 43.07
N LEU A 18 -8.70 -7.84 44.23
CA LEU A 18 -7.52 -7.02 44.54
C LEU A 18 -6.38 -7.97 44.94
N ARG A 19 -5.89 -8.70 43.94
CA ARG A 19 -4.68 -9.51 44.08
C ARG A 19 -3.49 -8.57 43.97
N SER A 20 -2.89 -8.33 45.14
CA SER A 20 -1.60 -7.68 45.38
C SER A 20 -0.63 -7.82 44.21
N ARG A 21 -0.47 -6.75 43.42
CA ARG A 21 0.66 -6.59 42.50
C ARG A 21 1.84 -6.12 43.33
N LYS A 22 2.61 -7.06 43.88
CA LYS A 22 3.99 -6.78 44.29
C LYS A 22 4.71 -6.18 43.09
N ALA A 23 5.19 -4.95 43.26
CA ALA A 23 6.07 -4.29 42.33
C ALA A 23 7.34 -5.15 42.19
N MET A 24 7.45 -5.86 41.07
CA MET A 24 8.71 -6.48 40.68
C MET A 24 9.68 -5.33 40.34
N PRO A 25 10.91 -5.31 40.91
CA PRO A 25 11.93 -4.40 40.44
C PRO A 25 12.21 -4.73 38.97
N VAL A 26 11.86 -3.79 38.09
CA VAL A 26 12.25 -3.82 36.68
C VAL A 26 13.76 -3.61 36.67
N SER A 27 14.50 -4.70 36.84
CA SER A 27 15.93 -4.74 36.54
C SER A 27 16.05 -4.46 35.05
N GLY A 28 16.35 -3.20 34.74
CA GLY A 28 16.70 -2.75 33.40
C GLY A 28 17.92 -3.51 32.93
N ARG A 29 17.73 -4.68 32.33
CA ARG A 29 18.67 -5.22 31.35
C ARG A 29 18.58 -4.32 30.13
N GLY A 30 19.25 -3.18 30.23
CA GLY A 30 19.75 -2.48 29.06
C GLY A 30 20.72 -3.43 28.39
N TYR A 31 20.21 -4.28 27.50
CA TYR A 31 21.04 -4.92 26.50
C TYR A 31 21.67 -3.77 25.72
N GLY A 32 22.93 -3.46 26.04
CA GLY A 32 23.77 -2.57 25.27
C GLY A 32 23.82 -3.15 23.87
N VAL A 33 22.99 -2.61 22.98
CA VAL A 33 23.11 -2.85 21.55
C VAL A 33 24.51 -2.31 21.20
N PRO A 34 25.45 -3.16 20.74
CA PRO A 34 26.81 -2.73 20.47
C PRO A 34 26.78 -1.57 19.48
N ALA A 35 27.40 -0.46 19.88
CA ALA A 35 27.59 0.73 19.06
C ALA A 35 28.41 0.33 17.82
N GLY A 36 27.73 0.13 16.70
CA GLY A 36 28.38 -0.33 15.46
C GLY A 36 27.48 -1.16 14.54
N MET A 37 26.31 -1.61 14.99
CA MET A 37 25.39 -2.36 14.13
C MET A 37 24.53 -1.43 13.28
N ASN A 38 24.99 -1.17 12.06
CA ASN A 38 24.22 -0.83 10.86
C ASN A 38 22.97 0.02 11.13
N ALA A 39 23.16 1.32 11.34
CA ALA A 39 22.04 2.25 11.25
C ALA A 39 21.35 1.99 9.91
N LYS A 40 20.10 1.51 9.95
CA LYS A 40 19.32 1.30 8.73
C LYS A 40 19.39 2.62 7.96
N PRO A 41 19.68 2.59 6.64
CA PRO A 41 19.68 3.80 5.85
C PRO A 41 18.40 4.56 6.18
N ILE A 42 18.56 5.84 6.53
CA ILE A 42 17.45 6.70 6.90
C ILE A 42 16.58 6.81 5.65
N THR A 43 15.65 5.87 5.48
CA THR A 43 14.65 5.95 4.43
C THR A 43 13.79 7.15 4.80
N PRO A 44 13.58 8.11 3.88
CA PRO A 44 12.74 9.25 4.18
C PRO A 44 11.38 8.76 4.66
N ALA A 45 10.86 9.34 5.73
CA ALA A 45 9.55 8.95 6.24
C ALA A 45 8.46 9.25 5.20
N PRO A 46 7.38 8.46 5.14
CA PRO A 46 6.28 8.74 4.23
C PRO A 46 5.66 10.12 4.52
N PRO A 47 5.19 10.85 3.49
CA PRO A 47 4.47 12.10 3.67
C PRO A 47 3.31 11.94 4.66
N LYS A 48 3.08 12.94 5.51
CA LYS A 48 1.98 12.93 6.48
C LYS A 48 0.71 13.44 5.84
N SER A 49 -0.44 12.83 6.15
CA SER A 49 -1.73 13.31 5.64
C SER A 49 -2.03 14.73 6.14
N PRO A 50 -2.67 15.58 5.33
CA PRO A 50 -3.04 16.92 5.76
C PRO A 50 -4.00 16.84 6.96
N PRO A 51 -3.92 17.81 7.89
CA PRO A 51 -4.82 17.85 9.03
C PRO A 51 -6.27 18.03 8.54
N PRO A 52 -7.27 17.36 9.14
CA PRO A 52 -8.67 17.53 8.77
C PRO A 52 -9.10 19.00 8.82
N ILE A 53 -10.06 19.41 7.99
CA ILE A 53 -10.48 20.83 7.89
C ILE A 53 -10.86 21.45 9.24
N ILE A 54 -11.46 20.67 10.16
CA ILE A 54 -11.80 21.11 11.52
C ILE A 54 -10.56 21.54 12.33
N PHE A 55 -9.38 20.97 12.07
CA PHE A 55 -8.14 21.41 12.70
C PHE A 55 -7.69 22.78 12.17
N LEU A 56 -7.91 23.05 10.88
CA LEU A 56 -7.63 24.37 10.31
C LEU A 56 -8.56 25.43 10.92
N VAL A 57 -9.85 25.09 11.09
CA VAL A 57 -10.82 25.95 11.79
C VAL A 57 -10.39 26.16 13.25
N ALA A 58 -9.98 25.10 13.95
CA ALA A 58 -9.59 25.17 15.35
C ALA A 58 -8.35 26.05 15.57
N LEU A 59 -7.35 25.94 14.69
CA LEU A 59 -6.18 26.80 14.70
C LEU A 59 -6.54 28.24 14.36
N ALA A 60 -7.35 28.47 13.32
CA ALA A 60 -7.70 29.81 12.86
C ALA A 60 -8.54 30.58 13.88
N LYS A 61 -9.53 29.93 14.53
CA LYS A 61 -10.45 30.59 15.46
C LYS A 61 -10.01 30.54 16.93
N TYR A 62 -9.31 29.50 17.36
CA TYR A 62 -9.00 29.27 18.78
C TYR A 62 -7.51 29.12 19.07
N GLY A 63 -6.62 29.22 18.07
CA GLY A 63 -5.17 29.11 18.25
C GLY A 63 -4.70 27.74 18.78
N SER A 64 -5.54 26.69 18.74
CA SER A 64 -5.26 25.42 19.40
C SER A 64 -5.94 24.24 18.70
N VAL A 65 -5.25 23.09 18.68
CA VAL A 65 -5.76 21.80 18.18
C VAL A 65 -6.19 20.84 19.30
N LYS A 66 -6.23 21.33 20.55
CA LYS A 66 -6.69 20.55 21.70
C LYS A 66 -8.13 20.08 21.50
N ARG A 67 -8.54 19.02 22.21
CA ARG A 67 -9.84 18.36 22.06
C ARG A 67 -11.02 19.35 22.17
N GLU A 68 -10.97 20.27 23.11
CA GLU A 68 -12.03 21.27 23.35
C GLU A 68 -12.14 22.27 22.20
N ALA A 69 -11.01 22.81 21.72
CA ALA A 69 -10.98 23.70 20.57
C ALA A 69 -11.53 23.00 19.31
N ARG A 70 -11.26 21.71 19.12
CA ARG A 70 -11.82 20.94 17.99
C ARG A 70 -13.34 20.73 18.09
N LYS A 71 -13.89 20.53 19.29
CA LYS A 71 -15.35 20.45 19.49
C LYS A 71 -16.01 21.78 19.12
N ARG A 72 -15.52 22.88 19.68
CA ARG A 72 -16.00 24.24 19.37
C ARG A 72 -15.84 24.57 17.88
N ALA A 73 -14.73 24.17 17.26
CA ALA A 73 -14.51 24.33 15.82
C ALA A 73 -15.49 23.52 14.97
N SER A 74 -15.90 22.34 15.43
CA SER A 74 -16.93 21.54 14.75
C SER A 74 -18.29 22.21 14.81
N GLU A 75 -18.67 22.75 15.97
CA GLU A 75 -19.92 23.51 16.16
C GLU A 75 -19.90 24.80 15.31
N ALA A 76 -18.79 25.55 15.37
CA ALA A 76 -18.59 26.75 14.56
C ALA A 76 -18.63 26.44 13.06
N TRP A 77 -18.06 25.32 12.61
CA TRP A 77 -18.14 24.91 11.21
C TRP A 77 -19.58 24.66 10.75
N LEU A 78 -20.48 24.20 11.62
CA LEU A 78 -21.88 24.02 11.26
C LEU A 78 -22.60 25.36 11.09
N THR A 79 -22.27 26.37 11.90
CA THR A 79 -22.92 27.70 11.89
C THR A 79 -22.30 28.71 10.92
N MET A 80 -21.07 28.48 10.43
CA MET A 80 -20.41 29.38 9.46
C MET A 80 -21.18 29.48 8.13
N SER A 81 -21.08 30.65 7.50
CA SER A 81 -21.65 30.86 6.15
C SER A 81 -20.85 30.12 5.08
N ALA A 82 -21.41 29.97 3.87
CA ALA A 82 -20.71 29.35 2.75
C ALA A 82 -19.45 30.15 2.35
N GLU A 83 -19.54 31.48 2.39
CA GLU A 83 -18.45 32.40 2.06
C GLU A 83 -17.27 32.27 3.03
N GLU A 84 -17.53 32.13 4.34
CA GLU A 84 -16.47 31.90 5.33
C GLU A 84 -15.82 30.51 5.19
N LYS A 85 -16.60 29.51 4.76
CA LYS A 85 -16.11 28.13 4.56
C LYS A 85 -15.26 28.00 3.30
N GLN A 86 -15.52 28.82 2.30
CA GLN A 86 -14.86 28.74 0.99
C GLN A 86 -13.33 28.80 1.09
N PRO A 87 -12.68 29.82 1.69
CA PRO A 87 -11.22 29.90 1.72
C PRO A 87 -10.57 28.76 2.51
N LEU A 88 -11.22 28.27 3.57
CA LEU A 88 -10.74 27.11 4.34
C LEU A 88 -10.85 25.81 3.54
N SER A 89 -11.93 25.66 2.78
CA SER A 89 -12.16 24.49 1.91
C SER A 89 -11.16 24.46 0.76
N GLU A 90 -10.89 25.60 0.12
CA GLU A 90 -9.88 25.75 -0.93
C GLU A 90 -8.48 25.44 -0.41
N ARG A 91 -8.11 26.01 0.75
CA ARG A 91 -6.82 25.73 1.40
C ARG A 91 -6.65 24.23 1.70
N TYR A 92 -7.68 23.58 2.24
CA TYR A 92 -7.66 22.14 2.53
C TYR A 92 -7.58 21.31 1.25
N ALA A 93 -8.32 21.68 0.20
CA ALA A 93 -8.27 21.01 -1.11
C ALA A 93 -6.87 21.10 -1.74
N ALA A 94 -6.22 22.27 -1.67
CA ALA A 94 -4.84 22.46 -2.12
C ALA A 94 -3.85 21.57 -1.34
N GLN A 95 -3.95 21.52 -0.01
CA GLN A 95 -3.12 20.64 0.83
C GLN A 95 -3.33 19.16 0.47
N ARG A 96 -4.57 18.75 0.24
CA ARG A 96 -4.91 17.38 -0.15
C ARG A 96 -4.35 17.02 -1.53
N LYS A 97 -4.39 17.95 -2.49
CA LYS A 97 -3.80 17.78 -3.82
C LYS A 97 -2.28 17.60 -3.73
N ARG A 98 -1.59 18.44 -2.97
CA ARG A 98 -0.14 18.33 -2.72
C ARG A 98 0.22 16.98 -2.10
N TYR A 99 -0.45 16.60 -1.00
CA TYR A 99 -0.24 15.29 -0.36
C TYR A 99 -0.47 14.12 -1.32
N SER A 100 -1.48 14.21 -2.19
CA SER A 100 -1.74 13.17 -3.19
C SER A 100 -0.63 13.03 -4.23
N GLN A 101 0.07 14.12 -4.58
CA GLN A 101 1.23 14.10 -5.46
C GLN A 101 2.45 13.55 -4.73
N GLU A 102 2.74 14.09 -3.55
CA GLU A 102 3.86 13.65 -2.69
C GLU A 102 3.79 12.16 -2.37
N ILE A 103 2.61 11.62 -2.02
CA ILE A 103 2.47 10.19 -1.73
C ILE A 103 2.60 9.32 -2.99
N LYS A 104 2.26 9.86 -4.17
CA LYS A 104 2.43 9.16 -5.46
C LYS A 104 3.91 9.08 -5.80
N GLU A 105 4.63 10.19 -5.69
CA GLU A 105 6.08 10.27 -5.91
C GLU A 105 6.86 9.42 -4.91
N TYR A 106 6.52 9.53 -3.62
CA TYR A 106 7.10 8.70 -2.56
C TYR A 106 6.95 7.21 -2.86
N ARG A 107 5.76 6.78 -3.29
CA ARG A 107 5.53 5.37 -3.65
C ARG A 107 6.34 4.95 -4.87
N ALA A 108 6.40 5.79 -5.91
CA ALA A 108 7.20 5.52 -7.09
C ALA A 108 8.69 5.38 -6.76
N ALA A 109 9.25 6.29 -5.95
CA ALA A 109 10.64 6.28 -5.52
C ALA A 109 11.01 5.04 -4.68
N HIS A 110 10.05 4.49 -3.93
CA HIS A 110 10.27 3.33 -3.06
C HIS A 110 9.76 2.01 -3.67
N GLY A 111 9.38 2.00 -4.94
CA GLY A 111 8.81 0.81 -5.61
C GLY A 111 7.55 0.27 -4.92
N LEU A 112 6.84 1.11 -4.16
CA LEU A 112 5.63 0.71 -3.45
C LEU A 112 4.45 0.72 -4.42
N PRO A 113 3.66 -0.37 -4.49
CA PRO A 113 2.51 -0.41 -5.37
C PRO A 113 1.47 0.65 -4.98
N ALA A 114 0.77 1.16 -5.99
CA ALA A 114 -0.41 1.98 -5.78
C ALA A 114 -1.43 1.25 -4.89
N PRO A 115 -2.20 1.98 -4.06
CA PRO A 115 -3.21 1.33 -3.25
C PRO A 115 -4.28 0.76 -4.17
N THR A 116 -4.65 -0.49 -3.96
CA THR A 116 -5.77 -1.12 -4.65
C THR A 116 -7.05 -0.39 -4.23
N VAL A 117 -7.66 0.33 -5.15
CA VAL A 117 -8.94 1.02 -4.91
C VAL A 117 -10.05 0.01 -5.18
N GLN A 118 -10.92 -0.21 -4.20
CA GLN A 118 -12.10 -1.05 -4.43
C GLN A 118 -12.94 -0.46 -5.56
N PRO A 119 -13.38 -1.28 -6.52
CA PRO A 119 -14.18 -0.78 -7.63
C PRO A 119 -15.49 -0.20 -7.09
N PRO A 120 -16.01 0.87 -7.72
CA PRO A 120 -17.29 1.44 -7.32
C PRO A 120 -18.40 0.41 -7.48
N ARG A 121 -19.27 0.31 -6.46
CA ARG A 121 -20.50 -0.51 -6.49
C ARG A 121 -21.35 -0.16 -7.72
N ALA A 122 -22.17 -1.10 -8.18
CA ALA A 122 -23.07 -0.94 -9.33
C ALA A 122 -23.86 0.39 -9.29
N SER A 123 -24.50 0.71 -8.16
CA SER A 123 -25.26 1.96 -8.00
C SER A 123 -24.40 3.22 -8.05
N THR A 124 -23.16 3.15 -7.54
CA THR A 124 -22.19 4.25 -7.61
C THR A 124 -21.74 4.49 -9.05
N ARG A 125 -21.59 3.44 -9.86
CA ARG A 125 -21.30 3.56 -11.30
C ARG A 125 -22.43 4.24 -12.04
N TYR A 126 -23.65 3.73 -11.86
CA TYR A 126 -24.85 4.35 -12.42
C TYR A 126 -24.95 5.84 -12.05
N SER A 127 -24.75 6.17 -10.77
CA SER A 127 -24.81 7.57 -10.31
C SER A 127 -23.75 8.47 -10.96
N LYS A 128 -22.55 7.93 -11.26
CA LYS A 128 -21.50 8.66 -11.96
C LYS A 128 -21.83 8.89 -13.43
N GLU A 129 -22.35 7.88 -14.12
CA GLU A 129 -22.75 7.97 -15.52
C GLU A 129 -23.92 8.92 -15.72
N GLN A 130 -24.88 8.92 -14.80
CA GLN A 130 -26.03 9.82 -14.81
C GLN A 130 -25.71 11.22 -14.27
N SER A 131 -24.43 11.62 -14.24
CA SER A 131 -23.97 12.96 -13.84
C SER A 131 -24.50 13.44 -12.47
N GLY A 132 -24.70 12.51 -11.53
CA GLY A 132 -25.17 12.84 -10.17
C GLY A 132 -26.68 13.04 -10.04
N LEU A 133 -27.48 12.71 -11.06
CA LEU A 133 -28.94 12.68 -10.93
C LEU A 133 -29.38 11.72 -9.80
N GLN A 134 -30.41 12.16 -9.08
CA GLN A 134 -30.92 11.64 -7.80
C GLN A 134 -30.71 10.13 -7.59
N ARG A 135 -30.06 9.74 -6.49
CA ARG A 135 -29.95 8.34 -6.00
C ARG A 135 -31.27 7.56 -6.04
N LYS A 136 -32.41 8.27 -5.96
CA LYS A 136 -33.77 7.73 -6.06
C LYS A 136 -34.07 7.06 -7.41
N LYS A 137 -33.40 7.44 -8.51
CA LYS A 137 -33.60 6.80 -9.82
C LYS A 137 -33.11 5.34 -9.82
N TRP A 138 -32.01 5.04 -9.14
CA TRP A 138 -31.48 3.67 -9.06
C TRP A 138 -32.48 2.67 -8.45
N SER A 139 -33.25 3.09 -7.45
CA SER A 139 -34.29 2.25 -6.83
C SER A 139 -35.50 2.00 -7.73
N LEU A 140 -35.73 2.87 -8.73
CA LEU A 140 -36.84 2.74 -9.68
C LEU A 140 -36.50 1.87 -10.89
N LEU A 141 -35.21 1.60 -11.15
CA LEU A 141 -34.78 0.73 -12.24
C LEU A 141 -35.25 -0.71 -12.00
N THR A 142 -35.60 -1.39 -13.09
CA THR A 142 -35.88 -2.83 -13.08
C THR A 142 -34.59 -3.62 -12.79
N GLU A 143 -34.74 -4.90 -12.43
CA GLU A 143 -33.57 -5.75 -12.20
C GLU A 143 -32.76 -5.99 -13.48
N GLU A 144 -33.43 -6.05 -14.64
CA GLU A 144 -32.80 -6.18 -15.95
C GLU A 144 -31.93 -4.96 -16.29
N GLU A 145 -32.41 -3.74 -16.00
CA GLU A 145 -31.64 -2.51 -16.19
C GLU A 145 -30.45 -2.40 -15.24
N LYS A 146 -30.54 -2.99 -14.04
CA LYS A 146 -29.43 -3.05 -13.07
C LYS A 146 -28.39 -4.10 -13.42
N GLN A 147 -28.78 -5.14 -14.17
CA GLN A 147 -27.94 -6.28 -14.50
C GLN A 147 -26.58 -5.89 -15.13
N PRO A 148 -26.50 -5.05 -16.18
CA PRO A 148 -25.20 -4.69 -16.77
C PRO A 148 -24.24 -4.02 -15.77
N TYR A 149 -24.77 -3.22 -14.83
CA TYR A 149 -23.96 -2.59 -13.79
C TYR A 149 -23.47 -3.59 -12.74
N ARG A 150 -24.27 -4.61 -12.43
CA ARG A 150 -23.87 -5.72 -11.53
C ARG A 150 -22.79 -6.56 -12.18
N ASP A 151 -22.95 -6.90 -13.45
CA ASP A 151 -21.97 -7.69 -14.19
C ASP A 151 -20.65 -6.93 -14.33
N ALA A 152 -20.69 -5.63 -14.64
CA ALA A 152 -19.51 -4.78 -14.65
C ALA A 152 -18.84 -4.69 -13.26
N TYR A 153 -19.61 -4.56 -12.19
CA TYR A 153 -19.07 -4.55 -10.83
C TYR A 153 -18.42 -5.89 -10.46
N ASN A 154 -19.06 -7.01 -10.80
CA ASN A 154 -18.53 -8.34 -10.52
C ASN A 154 -17.20 -8.59 -11.24
N ARG A 155 -17.14 -8.26 -12.54
CA ARG A 155 -15.89 -8.32 -13.33
C ARG A 155 -14.78 -7.48 -12.69
N ASP A 156 -15.08 -6.25 -12.30
CA ASP A 156 -14.08 -5.38 -11.69
C ASP A 156 -13.67 -5.85 -10.29
N MET A 157 -14.57 -6.50 -9.54
CA MET A 157 -14.26 -7.11 -8.25
C MET A 157 -13.36 -8.33 -8.38
N GLU A 158 -13.52 -9.13 -9.44
CA GLU A 158 -12.61 -10.25 -9.74
C GLU A 158 -11.21 -9.73 -10.05
N LEU A 159 -11.09 -8.73 -10.92
CA LEU A 159 -9.82 -8.06 -11.20
C LEU A 159 -9.22 -7.47 -9.92
N TYR A 160 -10.01 -6.80 -9.09
CA TYR A 160 -9.55 -6.24 -7.82
C TYR A 160 -8.96 -7.32 -6.90
N LYS A 161 -9.61 -8.47 -6.76
CA LYS A 161 -9.12 -9.59 -5.93
C LYS A 161 -7.79 -10.13 -6.47
N ILE A 162 -7.65 -10.26 -7.79
CA ILE A 162 -6.41 -10.69 -8.44
C ILE A 162 -5.29 -9.69 -8.11
N ARG A 163 -5.52 -8.38 -8.34
CA ARG A 163 -4.54 -7.32 -8.04
C ARG A 163 -4.18 -7.25 -6.56
N GLU A 164 -5.14 -7.50 -5.67
CA GLU A 164 -4.89 -7.56 -4.23
C GLU A 164 -3.94 -8.71 -3.86
N LEU A 165 -4.13 -9.89 -4.46
CA LEU A 165 -3.22 -11.03 -4.27
C LEU A 165 -1.82 -10.72 -4.83
N GLU A 166 -1.73 -10.19 -6.05
CA GLU A 166 -0.44 -9.79 -6.63
C GLU A 166 0.30 -8.82 -5.71
N ARG A 167 -0.40 -7.79 -5.22
CA ARG A 167 0.16 -6.82 -4.27
C ARG A 167 0.58 -7.46 -2.96
N LYS A 168 -0.24 -8.36 -2.40
CA LYS A 168 0.03 -9.03 -1.12
C LYS A 168 1.27 -9.92 -1.18
N TYR A 169 1.54 -10.51 -2.34
CA TYR A 169 2.65 -11.43 -2.56
C TYR A 169 3.83 -10.81 -3.32
N SER A 170 3.82 -9.48 -3.49
CA SER A 170 4.84 -8.70 -4.22
C SER A 170 5.07 -9.21 -5.66
N LEU A 171 4.01 -9.65 -6.33
CA LEU A 171 4.04 -10.09 -7.71
C LEU A 171 3.85 -8.89 -8.65
N LYS A 172 4.38 -9.01 -9.88
CA LYS A 172 4.16 -7.99 -10.92
C LYS A 172 2.69 -8.00 -11.37
N PRO A 173 2.08 -6.85 -11.67
CA PRO A 173 0.76 -6.81 -12.27
C PRO A 173 0.73 -7.64 -13.56
N GLY A 174 -0.21 -8.58 -13.64
CA GLY A 174 -0.41 -9.44 -14.81
C GLY A 174 0.08 -10.87 -14.58
N THR A 175 0.77 -11.13 -13.48
CA THR A 175 1.30 -12.47 -13.16
C THR A 175 0.17 -13.48 -12.94
N LEU A 176 -0.96 -13.02 -12.42
CA LEU A 176 -2.13 -13.86 -12.16
C LEU A 176 -3.27 -13.63 -13.17
N ASP A 177 -3.05 -12.80 -14.20
CA ASP A 177 -4.04 -12.59 -15.25
C ASP A 177 -4.18 -13.88 -16.04
N LEU A 178 -5.34 -14.52 -15.92
CA LEU A 178 -5.66 -15.76 -16.62
C LEU A 178 -6.87 -15.47 -17.48
N HIS A 179 -6.68 -15.54 -18.80
CA HIS A 179 -7.72 -15.22 -19.77
C HIS A 179 -8.88 -16.21 -19.65
N GLY A 180 -10.03 -15.75 -19.14
CA GLY A 180 -11.34 -16.38 -19.31
C GLY A 180 -11.72 -17.52 -18.37
N ALA A 181 -10.86 -17.92 -17.43
CA ALA A 181 -11.21 -18.99 -16.48
C ALA A 181 -11.76 -18.42 -15.17
N GLN A 182 -12.93 -18.91 -14.75
CA GLN A 182 -13.47 -18.67 -13.42
C GLN A 182 -12.63 -19.45 -12.41
N PHE A 183 -11.91 -18.76 -11.52
CA PHE A 183 -11.12 -19.41 -10.48
C PHE A 183 -11.76 -19.28 -9.11
N ASN A 184 -11.56 -20.32 -8.31
CA ASN A 184 -11.75 -20.20 -6.88
C ASN A 184 -10.65 -19.30 -6.29
N TYR A 185 -11.04 -18.34 -5.45
CA TYR A 185 -10.09 -17.44 -4.77
C TYR A 185 -8.99 -18.20 -4.01
N LYS A 186 -9.30 -19.39 -3.48
CA LYS A 186 -8.33 -20.27 -2.81
C LYS A 186 -7.22 -20.70 -3.77
N GLU A 187 -7.57 -21.12 -4.99
CA GLU A 187 -6.60 -21.57 -6.01
C GLU A 187 -5.70 -20.43 -6.47
N LEU A 188 -6.27 -19.24 -6.70
CA LEU A 188 -5.50 -18.05 -7.04
C LEU A 188 -4.50 -17.69 -5.94
N ARG A 189 -4.94 -17.75 -4.68
CA ARG A 189 -4.07 -17.50 -3.52
C ARG A 189 -2.93 -18.51 -3.44
N ASP A 190 -3.22 -19.80 -3.63
CA ASP A 190 -2.22 -20.86 -3.57
C ASP A 190 -1.20 -20.74 -4.71
N LYS A 191 -1.67 -20.38 -5.92
CA LYS A 191 -0.82 -20.05 -7.07
C LYS A 191 0.08 -18.85 -6.77
N ALA A 192 -0.49 -17.76 -6.24
CA ALA A 192 0.26 -16.56 -5.89
C ALA A 192 1.35 -16.86 -4.85
N LEU A 193 1.02 -17.65 -3.83
CA LEU A 193 1.97 -18.09 -2.80
C LEU A 193 3.10 -18.93 -3.40
N ARG A 194 2.79 -19.85 -4.32
CA ARG A 194 3.78 -20.70 -4.98
C ARG A 194 4.78 -19.86 -5.79
N ILE A 195 4.29 -18.90 -6.57
CA ILE A 195 5.12 -17.98 -7.37
C ILE A 195 5.97 -17.10 -6.45
N SER A 196 5.39 -16.55 -5.38
CA SER A 196 6.12 -15.73 -4.42
C SER A 196 7.27 -16.51 -3.75
N ARG A 197 7.01 -17.76 -3.36
CA ARG A 197 8.04 -18.66 -2.81
C ARG A 197 9.14 -18.96 -3.81
N SER A 198 8.80 -19.25 -5.07
CA SER A 198 9.82 -19.53 -6.09
C SER A 198 10.69 -18.30 -6.38
N LEU A 199 10.09 -17.11 -6.50
CA LEU A 199 10.85 -15.85 -6.67
C LEU A 199 11.80 -15.58 -5.49
N LYS A 200 11.34 -15.83 -4.26
CA LYS A 200 12.19 -15.69 -3.07
C LYS A 200 13.33 -16.71 -3.06
N ALA A 201 13.07 -17.94 -3.48
CA ALA A 201 14.11 -18.97 -3.60
C ALA A 201 15.16 -18.61 -4.65
N VAL A 202 14.75 -18.07 -5.80
CA VAL A 202 15.68 -17.59 -6.84
C VAL A 202 16.52 -16.43 -6.32
N SER A 203 15.91 -15.44 -5.64
CA SER A 203 16.64 -14.31 -5.05
C SER A 203 17.68 -14.76 -4.02
N LEU A 204 17.32 -15.70 -3.14
CA LEU A 204 18.25 -16.24 -2.14
C LEU A 204 19.37 -17.05 -2.78
N ALA A 205 19.05 -17.85 -3.80
CA ALA A 205 20.05 -18.60 -4.55
C ALA A 205 21.00 -17.65 -5.32
N GLU A 206 20.52 -16.51 -5.81
CA GLU A 206 21.34 -15.50 -6.48
C GLU A 206 22.27 -14.77 -5.51
N GLU A 207 21.82 -14.48 -4.29
CA GLU A 207 22.64 -13.90 -3.23
C GLU A 207 23.71 -14.87 -2.71
N GLN A 208 23.38 -16.18 -2.66
CA GLN A 208 24.32 -17.23 -2.27
C GLN A 208 25.24 -17.70 -3.41
N ARG A 209 25.01 -17.26 -4.65
CA ARG A 209 25.91 -17.62 -5.75
C ARG A 209 27.27 -17.02 -5.46
N PRO A 210 28.36 -17.82 -5.54
CA PRO A 210 29.69 -17.25 -5.49
C PRO A 210 29.80 -16.17 -6.57
N PRO A 211 30.58 -15.09 -6.34
CA PRO A 211 30.72 -14.02 -7.31
C PRO A 211 31.05 -14.63 -8.66
N ARG A 212 30.29 -14.25 -9.70
CA ARG A 212 30.50 -14.78 -11.04
C ARG A 212 31.96 -14.56 -11.37
N ARG A 213 32.67 -15.63 -11.73
CA ARG A 213 34.06 -15.51 -12.20
C ARG A 213 34.07 -14.44 -13.28
N PRO A 214 34.99 -13.46 -13.22
CA PRO A 214 35.07 -12.44 -14.25
C PRO A 214 35.15 -13.15 -15.61
N LEU A 215 34.30 -12.74 -16.56
CA LEU A 215 34.36 -13.26 -17.91
C LEU A 215 35.80 -13.09 -18.40
N THR A 216 36.35 -14.16 -18.97
CA THR A 216 37.69 -14.09 -19.54
C THR A 216 37.73 -13.02 -20.63
N THR A 217 38.91 -12.47 -20.87
CA THR A 217 39.14 -11.43 -21.87
C THR A 217 38.60 -11.84 -23.24
N PHE A 218 38.81 -13.11 -23.60
CA PHE A 218 38.24 -13.74 -24.79
C PHE A 218 36.69 -13.70 -24.83
N PHE A 219 36.02 -14.08 -23.75
CA PHE A 219 34.54 -14.08 -23.72
C PHE A 219 33.96 -12.66 -23.79
N ARG A 220 34.62 -11.67 -23.18
CA ARG A 220 34.22 -10.26 -23.30
C ARG A 220 34.32 -9.81 -24.75
N PHE A 221 35.44 -10.11 -25.43
CA PHE A 221 35.63 -9.82 -26.85
C PHE A 221 34.61 -10.50 -27.75
N GLN A 222 34.32 -11.78 -27.50
CA GLN A 222 33.31 -12.52 -28.25
C GLN A 222 31.93 -11.85 -28.14
N LEU A 223 31.51 -11.51 -26.92
CA LEU A 223 30.21 -10.88 -26.65
C LEU A 223 30.13 -9.46 -27.22
N SER A 224 31.18 -8.64 -27.07
CA SER A 224 31.18 -7.24 -27.52
C SER A 224 31.15 -7.12 -29.05
N ASN A 225 31.73 -8.09 -29.76
CA ASN A 225 31.74 -8.12 -31.21
C ASN A 225 30.58 -8.94 -31.81
N GLY A 226 29.74 -9.57 -30.99
CA GLY A 226 28.65 -10.43 -31.45
C GLY A 226 29.11 -11.61 -32.30
N LEU A 227 30.36 -12.07 -32.12
CA LEU A 227 30.98 -13.10 -32.96
C LEU A 227 30.59 -14.50 -32.47
N SER A 228 30.51 -15.44 -33.41
CA SER A 228 30.46 -16.85 -33.04
C SER A 228 31.76 -17.26 -32.33
N ALA A 229 31.72 -18.35 -31.54
CA ALA A 229 32.90 -18.81 -30.81
C ALA A 229 34.09 -19.13 -31.74
N THR A 230 33.79 -19.65 -32.93
CA THR A 230 34.79 -20.02 -33.95
C THR A 230 35.44 -18.79 -34.57
N GLU A 231 34.64 -17.81 -35.01
CA GLU A 231 35.12 -16.56 -35.59
C GLU A 231 35.90 -15.74 -34.55
N ALA A 232 35.38 -15.65 -33.33
CA ALA A 232 36.05 -15.00 -32.22
C ALA A 232 37.41 -15.66 -31.95
N SER A 233 37.50 -16.99 -31.96
CA SER A 233 38.76 -17.71 -31.74
C SER A 233 39.78 -17.43 -32.83
N GLN A 234 39.37 -17.47 -34.10
CA GLN A 234 40.25 -17.15 -35.23
C GLN A 234 40.77 -15.72 -35.13
N ARG A 235 39.88 -14.76 -34.90
CA ARG A 235 40.24 -13.34 -34.78
C ARG A 235 41.09 -13.05 -33.55
N TRP A 236 40.80 -13.69 -32.42
CA TRP A 236 41.59 -13.55 -31.19
C TRP A 236 43.01 -14.10 -31.34
N LYS A 237 43.20 -15.17 -32.12
CA LYS A 237 44.53 -15.71 -32.43
C LYS A 237 45.36 -14.77 -33.30
N THR A 238 44.72 -14.00 -34.19
CA THR A 238 45.40 -13.03 -35.05
C THR A 238 45.65 -11.69 -34.36
N MET A 239 45.00 -11.40 -33.23
CA MET A 239 45.22 -10.17 -32.47
C MET A 239 46.55 -10.18 -31.71
N SER A 240 47.19 -9.01 -31.68
CA SER A 240 48.35 -8.72 -30.83
C SER A 240 48.00 -8.76 -29.34
N GLU A 241 49.01 -8.94 -28.49
CA GLU A 241 48.80 -8.92 -27.03
C GLU A 241 48.36 -7.55 -26.50
N GLU A 242 48.67 -6.47 -27.23
CA GLU A 242 48.23 -5.10 -26.93
C GLU A 242 46.72 -4.95 -27.16
N GLU A 243 46.22 -5.37 -28.32
CA GLU A 243 44.78 -5.35 -28.64
C GLU A 243 43.97 -6.25 -27.69
N LYS A 244 44.53 -7.39 -27.27
CA LYS A 244 43.90 -8.27 -26.27
C LYS A 244 43.81 -7.62 -24.89
N LYS A 245 44.79 -6.78 -24.50
CA LYS A 245 44.78 -6.03 -23.25
C LYS A 245 43.76 -4.89 -23.26
N GLU A 246 43.61 -4.18 -24.38
CA GLU A 246 42.60 -3.12 -24.52
C GLU A 246 41.16 -3.63 -24.34
N CYS A 247 40.89 -4.88 -24.71
CA CYS A 247 39.60 -5.54 -24.48
C CYS A 247 39.26 -5.77 -23.00
N VAL A 248 40.20 -5.56 -22.08
CA VAL A 248 39.99 -5.73 -20.62
C VAL A 248 39.51 -4.44 -19.96
N SER A 249 39.87 -3.28 -20.52
CA SER A 249 39.62 -1.95 -19.96
C SER A 249 38.30 -1.30 -20.38
N ALA A 250 37.59 -1.87 -21.36
CA ALA A 250 36.26 -1.46 -21.80
C ALA A 250 35.15 -2.26 -21.09
#